data_AF-A0A6G4NSM4-F1
#
_entry.id   AF-A0A6G4NSM4-F1
#
_cell.length_a   1.000
_cell.length_b   1.000
_cell.length_c   1.000
_cell.angle_alpha   90.00
_cell.angle_beta   90.00
_cell.angle_gamma   90.00
#
_symmetry.space_group_name_H-M   'P 1'
#
loop_
_entity.id
_entity.type
_entity.pdbx_description
1 polymer ?
#
loop_
_entity_poly.entity_id
_entity_poly.type
_entity_poly.pdbx_seq_one_letter_code
_entity_poly.pdbx_strand_id
1 'polypeptide(L)'
;MNGLNHNALTCSAVPIPPWERSLQTVEAQPYFSVSQASLVLEGIVFDRNNNLLFVDVATGRVFKLTPERQLSIVLKENSFGASGLAVHKDGRIFIASVGDMQRGSVRAIEPNGTREQMIV
;
A
#
# COMPACT_ATOMS: atom_id res chain seq x y z
N MET A 1 -14.94 -30.96 31.40
CA MET A 1 -15.85 -30.35 30.41
C MET A 1 -15.11 -29.25 29.69
N ASN A 2 -14.60 -29.51 28.48
CA ASN A 2 -13.97 -28.48 27.63
C ASN A 2 -15.07 -27.84 26.78
N GLY A 3 -15.88 -26.98 27.40
CA GLY A 3 -16.87 -26.17 26.70
C GLY A 3 -16.22 -24.94 26.05
N LEU A 4 -16.90 -24.38 25.04
CA LEU A 4 -16.57 -23.07 24.48
C LEU A 4 -16.73 -22.02 25.59
N ASN A 5 -15.60 -21.56 26.16
CA ASN A 5 -15.60 -20.51 27.17
C ASN A 5 -15.74 -19.14 26.49
N HIS A 6 -16.79 -18.39 26.83
CA HIS A 6 -16.98 -17.00 26.40
C HIS A 6 -16.08 -16.06 27.22
N ASN A 7 -14.92 -15.70 26.67
CA ASN A 7 -14.01 -14.70 27.23
C ASN A 7 -13.60 -13.65 26.18
N ALA A 8 -12.74 -12.70 26.56
CA ALA A 8 -12.28 -11.62 25.68
C ALA A 8 -11.65 -12.11 24.35
N LEU A 9 -11.11 -13.34 24.31
CA LEU A 9 -10.51 -13.94 23.12
C LEU A 9 -11.55 -14.58 22.17
N THR A 10 -12.79 -14.72 22.63
CA THR A 10 -13.89 -15.35 21.87
C THR A 10 -15.07 -14.41 21.61
N CYS A 11 -15.12 -13.24 22.27
CA CYS A 11 -16.17 -12.23 22.14
C CYS A 11 -15.85 -11.16 21.08
N SER A 12 -15.12 -11.53 20.02
CA SER A 12 -14.90 -10.70 18.83
C SER A 12 -15.79 -11.21 17.70
N ALA A 13 -16.23 -10.33 16.80
CA ALA A 13 -16.89 -10.71 15.54
C ALA A 13 -16.00 -11.64 14.69
N VAL A 14 -14.68 -11.56 14.88
CA VAL A 14 -13.67 -12.45 14.30
C VAL A 14 -12.76 -12.92 15.44
N PRO A 15 -13.12 -13.99 16.17
CA PRO A 15 -12.33 -14.46 17.30
C PRO A 15 -11.02 -15.06 16.83
N ILE A 16 -9.95 -14.84 17.59
CA ILE A 16 -8.63 -15.37 17.25
C ILE A 16 -8.66 -16.91 17.36
N PRO A 17 -8.22 -17.65 16.31
CA PRO A 17 -8.18 -19.10 16.34
C PRO A 17 -7.38 -19.62 17.54
N PRO A 18 -7.77 -20.75 18.17
CA PRO A 18 -7.10 -21.24 19.39
C PRO A 18 -5.58 -21.34 19.30
N TRP A 19 -5.04 -21.70 18.13
CA TRP A 19 -3.61 -21.86 17.88
C TRP A 19 -2.85 -20.52 17.72
N GLU A 20 -3.56 -19.40 17.56
CA GLU A 20 -2.99 -18.05 17.40
C GLU A 20 -3.17 -17.19 18.66
N ARG A 21 -3.94 -17.64 19.66
CA ARG A 21 -4.25 -16.84 20.86
C ARG A 21 -3.04 -16.53 21.74
N SER A 22 -1.97 -17.30 21.64
CA SER A 22 -0.71 -17.04 22.35
C SER A 22 0.21 -16.09 21.58
N LEU A 23 -0.13 -15.73 20.34
CA LEU A 23 0.65 -14.75 19.56
C LEU A 23 0.39 -13.34 20.10
N GLN A 24 1.41 -12.49 19.97
CA GLN A 24 1.24 -11.07 20.26
C GLN A 24 0.23 -10.48 19.28
N THR A 25 -0.82 -9.86 19.82
CA THR A 25 -1.87 -9.19 19.06
C THR A 25 -1.88 -7.71 19.37
N VAL A 26 -2.21 -6.90 18.38
CA VAL A 26 -2.50 -5.47 18.56
C VAL A 26 -3.75 -5.14 17.78
N GLU A 27 -4.54 -4.20 18.28
CA GLU A 27 -5.66 -3.66 17.52
C GLU A 27 -5.13 -2.71 16.44
N ALA A 28 -5.57 -2.92 15.20
CA ALA A 28 -5.20 -2.03 14.11
C ALA A 28 -5.80 -0.64 14.36
N GLN A 29 -4.94 0.37 14.44
CA GLN A 29 -5.37 1.76 14.56
C GLN A 29 -5.22 2.48 13.22
N PRO A 30 -6.12 3.42 12.88
CA PRO A 30 -5.96 4.24 11.68
C PRO A 30 -4.60 4.94 11.69
N TYR A 31 -3.79 4.67 10.67
CA TYR A 31 -2.46 5.27 10.59
C TYR A 31 -2.51 6.69 10.02
N PHE A 32 -3.14 6.90 8.87
CA PHE A 32 -3.23 8.19 8.19
C PHE A 32 -4.46 8.23 7.27
N SER A 33 -5.15 9.38 7.20
CA SER A 33 -6.26 9.60 6.27
C SER A 33 -5.78 10.38 5.05
N VAL A 34 -5.83 9.75 3.88
CA VAL A 34 -5.29 10.32 2.62
C VAL A 34 -6.22 11.36 2.02
N SER A 35 -7.53 11.11 2.05
CA SER A 35 -8.55 11.97 1.44
C SER A 35 -9.91 11.70 2.08
N GLN A 36 -10.81 12.69 2.02
CA GLN A 36 -12.24 12.49 2.32
C GLN A 36 -13.00 11.85 1.15
N ALA A 37 -12.46 11.95 -0.07
CA ALA A 37 -13.01 11.27 -1.24
C ALA A 37 -12.57 9.80 -1.28
N SER A 38 -13.39 8.94 -1.85
CA SER A 38 -13.07 7.53 -2.06
C SER A 38 -11.88 7.37 -3.01
N LEU A 39 -10.86 6.66 -2.56
CA LEU A 39 -9.68 6.27 -3.33
C LEU A 39 -9.54 4.75 -3.32
N VAL A 40 -8.89 4.19 -4.33
CA VAL A 40 -8.57 2.75 -4.39
C VAL A 40 -7.09 2.60 -4.07
N LEU A 41 -6.76 2.52 -2.77
CA LEU A 41 -5.37 2.49 -2.31
C LEU A 41 -4.80 1.07 -2.33
N GLU A 42 -3.68 0.88 -3.05
CA GLU A 42 -3.03 -0.42 -3.25
C GLU A 42 -1.50 -0.27 -3.24
N GLY A 43 -0.78 -1.38 -3.41
CA GLY A 43 0.63 -1.35 -3.82
C GLY A 43 1.57 -0.68 -2.81
N ILE A 44 1.38 -0.92 -1.52
CA ILE A 44 2.20 -0.32 -0.45
C ILE A 44 3.65 -0.81 -0.49
N VAL A 45 4.62 0.11 -0.34
CA VAL A 45 6.04 -0.23 -0.18
C VAL A 45 6.76 0.86 0.61
N PHE A 46 7.75 0.48 1.42
CA PHE A 46 8.65 1.44 2.05
C PHE A 46 9.89 1.68 1.20
N ASP A 47 10.26 2.95 1.04
CA ASP A 47 11.57 3.31 0.50
C ASP A 47 12.67 3.22 1.58
N ARG A 48 13.93 3.45 1.17
CA ARG A 48 15.09 3.38 2.07
C ARG A 48 15.13 4.45 3.15
N ASN A 49 14.32 5.51 3.02
CA ASN A 49 14.19 6.60 3.98
C ASN A 49 12.96 6.41 4.88
N ASN A 50 12.34 5.23 4.87
CA ASN A 50 11.10 4.90 5.59
C ASN A 50 9.90 5.73 5.14
N ASN A 51 9.91 6.28 3.93
CA ASN A 51 8.69 6.85 3.36
C ASN A 51 7.80 5.71 2.87
N LEU A 52 6.51 5.79 3.20
CA LEU A 52 5.50 4.88 2.68
C LEU A 52 5.04 5.38 1.30
N LEU A 53 5.29 4.58 0.27
CA LEU A 53 4.80 4.77 -1.08
C LEU A 53 3.58 3.87 -1.32
N PHE A 54 2.57 4.38 -2.00
CA PHE A 54 1.36 3.64 -2.34
C PHE A 54 0.62 4.30 -3.49
N VAL A 55 -0.28 3.58 -4.14
CA VAL A 55 -0.97 4.05 -5.35
C VAL A 55 -2.44 4.36 -5.10
N ASP A 56 -3.02 5.22 -5.93
CA ASP A 56 -4.46 5.22 -6.18
C ASP A 56 -4.71 4.62 -7.56
N VAL A 57 -5.24 3.39 -7.58
CA VAL A 57 -5.41 2.60 -8.81
C VAL A 57 -6.35 3.27 -9.80
N ALA A 58 -7.35 4.00 -9.30
CA ALA A 58 -8.34 4.66 -10.16
C ALA A 58 -7.73 5.77 -11.03
N THR A 59 -6.69 6.45 -10.55
CA THR A 59 -6.04 7.58 -11.25
C THR A 59 -4.62 7.29 -11.68
N GLY A 60 -4.01 6.20 -11.20
CA GLY A 60 -2.60 5.89 -11.42
C GLY A 60 -1.63 6.80 -10.66
N ARG A 61 -2.12 7.60 -9.70
CA ARG A 61 -1.26 8.43 -8.84
C ARG A 61 -0.41 7.57 -7.93
N VAL A 62 0.81 8.02 -7.66
CA VAL A 62 1.70 7.46 -6.63
C VAL A 62 1.88 8.50 -5.54
N PHE A 63 1.50 8.15 -4.32
CA PHE A 63 1.69 8.95 -3.13
C PHE A 63 2.99 8.58 -2.41
N LYS A 64 3.49 9.54 -1.64
CA LYS A 64 4.55 9.36 -0.67
C LYS A 64 4.14 10.00 0.64
N LEU A 65 4.15 9.21 1.71
CA LEU A 65 3.92 9.65 3.08
C LEU A 65 5.22 9.49 3.87
N THR A 66 5.74 10.60 4.40
CA THR A 66 6.95 10.56 5.25
C THR A 66 6.64 10.03 6.65
N PRO A 67 7.65 9.62 7.44
CA PRO A 67 7.46 9.27 8.86
C PRO A 67 6.81 10.40 9.70
N GLU A 68 7.03 11.65 9.32
CA GLU A 68 6.43 12.87 9.90
C GLU A 68 5.01 13.15 9.37
N ARG A 69 4.40 12.18 8.68
CA ARG A 69 3.04 12.21 8.15
C ARG A 69 2.81 13.31 7.11
N GLN A 70 3.84 13.65 6.34
CA GLN A 70 3.72 14.60 5.23
C GLN A 70 3.38 13.84 3.95
N LEU A 71 2.18 14.10 3.41
CA LEU A 71 1.71 13.50 2.16
C LEU A 71 2.14 14.34 0.96
N SER A 72 2.68 13.68 -0.07
CA SER A 72 3.02 14.28 -1.35
C SER A 72 2.69 13.33 -2.50
N ILE A 73 2.60 13.86 -3.72
CA ILE A 73 2.39 13.07 -4.94
C ILE A 73 3.72 12.99 -5.69
N VAL A 74 4.21 11.77 -5.90
CA VAL A 74 5.45 11.49 -6.65
C VAL A 74 5.14 11.32 -8.13
N LEU A 75 4.06 10.60 -8.45
CA LEU A 75 3.57 10.47 -9.82
C LEU A 75 2.13 10.99 -9.88
N LYS A 76 1.89 11.94 -10.78
CA LYS A 76 0.55 12.50 -11.01
C LYS A 76 -0.33 11.51 -11.77
N GLU A 77 -1.61 11.84 -11.85
CA GLU A 77 -2.57 11.09 -12.66
C GLU A 77 -2.06 10.89 -14.09
N ASN A 78 -2.23 9.69 -14.61
CA ASN A 78 -1.68 9.28 -15.91
C ASN A 78 -2.51 8.16 -16.54
N SER A 79 -2.41 8.04 -17.86
CA SER A 79 -3.17 7.07 -18.65
C SER A 79 -2.69 5.63 -18.54
N PHE A 80 -1.49 5.40 -17.99
CA PHE A 80 -0.96 4.05 -17.83
C PHE A 80 -1.52 3.35 -16.57
N GLY A 81 -2.06 4.10 -15.61
CA GLY A 81 -2.51 3.55 -14.32
C GLY A 81 -1.34 3.11 -13.43
N ALA A 82 -1.64 2.64 -12.22
CA ALA A 82 -0.65 2.10 -11.29
C ALA A 82 -1.36 1.14 -10.32
N SER A 83 -0.80 -0.03 -10.05
CA SER A 83 -1.39 -1.03 -9.15
C SER A 83 -0.40 -1.58 -8.14
N GLY A 84 0.85 -1.78 -8.52
CA GLY A 84 1.90 -2.32 -7.64
C GLY A 84 3.16 -1.48 -7.68
N LEU A 85 3.89 -1.42 -6.57
CA LEU A 85 5.15 -0.71 -6.44
C LEU A 85 6.26 -1.63 -5.94
N ALA A 86 7.48 -1.40 -6.43
CA ALA A 86 8.70 -1.96 -5.84
C ALA A 86 9.80 -0.91 -5.86
N VAL A 87 10.60 -0.84 -4.80
CA VAL A 87 11.73 0.08 -4.71
C VAL A 87 13.03 -0.69 -4.94
N HIS A 88 13.77 -0.34 -5.98
CA HIS A 88 15.05 -0.95 -6.28
C HIS A 88 16.16 -0.40 -5.38
N LYS A 89 17.29 -1.12 -5.28
CA LYS A 89 18.40 -0.76 -4.40
C LYS A 89 19.08 0.58 -4.74
N ASP A 90 18.91 1.07 -5.96
CA ASP A 90 19.40 2.39 -6.42
C ASP A 90 18.41 3.53 -6.14
N GLY A 91 17.23 3.24 -5.58
CA GLY A 91 16.19 4.21 -5.26
C GLY A 91 15.09 4.35 -6.32
N ARG A 92 15.26 3.79 -7.52
CA ARG A 92 14.20 3.83 -8.54
C ARG A 92 12.93 3.12 -8.05
N ILE A 93 11.79 3.70 -8.41
CA ILE A 93 10.48 3.15 -8.11
C ILE A 93 9.97 2.46 -9.38
N PHE A 94 9.75 1.16 -9.28
CA PHE A 94 9.12 0.36 -10.32
C PHE A 94 7.62 0.32 -10.07
N ILE A 95 6.85 0.56 -11.13
CA ILE A 95 5.41 0.68 -11.10
C ILE A 95 4.86 -0.38 -12.04
N ALA A 96 4.13 -1.34 -11.48
CA ALA A 96 3.30 -2.25 -12.25
C ALA A 96 1.94 -1.60 -12.50
N SER A 97 1.45 -1.74 -13.72
CA SER A 97 0.20 -1.16 -14.17
C SER A 97 -0.62 -2.20 -14.92
N VAL A 98 -1.94 -2.21 -14.70
CA VAL A 98 -2.88 -3.03 -15.48
C VAL A 98 -3.36 -2.28 -16.75
N GLY A 99 -2.95 -1.01 -16.92
CA GLY A 99 -3.25 -0.23 -18.12
C GLY A 99 -4.74 -0.02 -18.33
N ASP A 100 -5.19 -0.25 -19.56
CA ASP A 100 -6.59 -0.25 -20.02
C ASP A 100 -7.31 -1.60 -19.81
N MET A 101 -6.78 -2.44 -18.92
CA MET A 101 -7.18 -3.85 -18.72
C MET A 101 -6.95 -4.76 -19.93
N GLN A 102 -6.34 -4.28 -21.01
CA GLN A 102 -5.95 -5.09 -22.17
C GLN A 102 -4.46 -5.39 -22.16
N ARG A 103 -3.64 -4.44 -21.72
CA ARG A 103 -2.18 -4.60 -21.62
C ARG A 103 -1.63 -4.04 -20.33
N GLY A 104 -0.99 -4.92 -19.55
CA GLY A 104 -0.18 -4.50 -18.42
C GLY A 104 1.15 -3.90 -18.87
N SER A 105 1.79 -3.14 -17.99
CA SER A 105 3.09 -2.54 -18.25
C SER A 105 3.91 -2.41 -16.97
N VAL A 106 5.23 -2.36 -17.10
CA VAL A 106 6.12 -2.04 -15.97
C VAL A 106 6.94 -0.81 -16.31
N ARG A 107 6.80 0.24 -15.50
CA ARG A 107 7.54 1.50 -15.65
C ARG A 107 8.53 1.67 -14.51
N ALA A 108 9.59 2.41 -14.75
CA ALA A 108 10.50 2.87 -13.70
C ALA A 108 10.54 4.41 -13.68
N ILE A 109 10.54 4.99 -12.50
CA ILE A 109 10.75 6.42 -12.26
C ILE A 109 11.86 6.61 -11.22
N GLU A 110 12.49 7.78 -11.24
CA GLU A 110 13.36 8.24 -10.15
C GLU A 110 12.53 8.53 -8.89
N PRO A 111 13.14 8.53 -7.68
CA PRO A 111 12.43 8.79 -6.41
C PRO A 111 11.66 10.12 -6.37
N ASN A 112 12.05 11.08 -7.21
CA ASN A 112 11.43 12.40 -7.33
C ASN A 112 10.30 12.45 -8.38
N GLY A 113 9.93 11.32 -8.98
CA GLY A 113 8.88 11.25 -10.00
C GLY A 113 9.34 11.52 -11.43
N THR A 114 10.65 11.70 -11.67
CA THR A 114 11.17 12.06 -12.99
C THR A 114 11.74 10.85 -13.74
N ARG A 115 12.14 11.08 -15.01
CA ARG A 115 12.77 10.10 -15.90
C ARG A 115 11.98 8.79 -16.01
N GLU A 116 10.69 8.93 -16.28
CA GLU A 116 9.84 7.77 -16.54
C GLU A 116 10.34 6.97 -17.74
N GLN A 117 10.56 5.68 -17.52
CA GLN A 117 11.04 4.74 -18.52
C GLN A 117 10.12 3.53 -18.59
N MET A 118 9.72 3.16 -19.81
CA MET A 118 9.02 1.90 -20.05
C MET A 118 10.01 0.72 -19.98
N ILE A 119 9.70 -0.30 -19.19
CA ILE A 119 10.53 -1.50 -19.04
C ILE A 119 9.99 -2.64 -19.91
N VAL A 120 8.68 -2.94 -19.81
CA VAL A 120 7.96 -3.92 -20.62
C VAL A 120 6.52 -3.49 -20.91
#